data_AF-A0A132A3P7-F1
#
_entry.id   AF-A0A132A3P7-F1
#
_cell.length_a   1.000
_cell.length_b   1.000
_cell.length_c   1.000
_cell.angle_alpha   90.00
_cell.angle_beta   90.00
_cell.angle_gamma   90.00
#
_symmetry.space_group_name_H-M   'P 1'
#
loop_
_entity.id
_entity.type
_entity.pdbx_description
1 polymer ?
#
loop_
_entity_poly.entity_id
_entity_poly.type
_entity_poly.pdbx_seq_one_letter_code
_entity_poly.pdbx_strand_id
1 'polypeptide(L)'
;IILVSSSRAPNNWIVPGGGVEPNENPDQAAIRETEEEAGVKGVIKRSLGDIENEDRKHRTSVFVLEVQEELEDYEDSKSDSIIFSN
;
A
#
# COMPACT_ATOMS: atom_id res chain seq x y z
N ILE A 1 6.00 -5.89 -8.61
CA ILE A 1 4.77 -5.18 -8.15
C ILE A 1 4.40 -5.83 -6.83
N ILE A 2 4.18 -5.05 -5.76
CA ILE A 2 3.80 -5.62 -4.46
C ILE A 2 2.29 -5.76 -4.45
N LEU A 3 1.82 -6.94 -4.05
CA LEU A 3 0.41 -7.24 -3.86
C LEU A 3 0.27 -7.92 -2.50
N VAL A 4 -0.64 -7.44 -1.67
CA VAL A 4 -0.95 -8.10 -0.39
C VAL A 4 -2.24 -8.89 -0.53
N SER A 5 -2.32 -10.05 0.14
CA SER A 5 -3.57 -10.82 0.19
C SER A 5 -4.40 -10.35 1.38
N SER A 6 -5.66 -10.00 1.13
CA SER A 6 -6.55 -9.51 2.19
C SER A 6 -7.15 -10.65 3.00
N SER A 7 -7.17 -10.58 4.34
CA SER A 7 -7.96 -11.49 5.20
C SER A 7 -9.44 -11.50 4.89
N ARG A 8 -9.98 -10.36 4.42
CA ARG A 8 -11.39 -10.21 4.03
C ARG A 8 -11.68 -10.85 2.67
N ALA A 9 -10.65 -11.11 1.87
CA ALA A 9 -10.76 -11.76 0.56
C ALA A 9 -9.47 -12.54 0.24
N PRO A 10 -9.25 -13.71 0.84
CA PRO A 10 -7.97 -14.44 0.82
C PRO A 10 -7.53 -14.94 -0.57
N ASN A 11 -8.37 -14.81 -1.59
CA ASN A 11 -8.03 -15.11 -3.00
C ASN A 11 -7.86 -13.85 -3.86
N ASN A 12 -7.94 -12.66 -3.26
CA ASN A 12 -7.80 -11.39 -3.95
C ASN A 12 -6.50 -10.70 -3.52
N TRP A 13 -5.78 -10.21 -4.52
CA TRP A 13 -4.63 -9.33 -4.37
C TRP A 13 -5.11 -7.89 -4.29
N ILE A 14 -4.78 -7.21 -3.20
CA ILE A 14 -5.02 -5.77 -3.06
C ILE A 14 -3.68 -5.04 -3.12
N VAL A 15 -3.72 -3.82 -3.64
CA VAL A 15 -2.60 -2.89 -3.55
C VAL A 15 -2.71 -2.22 -2.18
N PRO A 16 -1.63 -2.19 -1.37
CA PRO A 16 -1.65 -1.50 -0.09
C PRO A 16 -2.06 -0.04 -0.26
N GLY A 17 -2.89 0.47 0.64
CA GLY A 17 -3.26 1.87 0.60
C GLY A 17 -4.49 2.23 1.41
N GLY A 18 -4.46 3.47 1.91
CA GLY A 18 -5.51 4.04 2.72
C GLY A 18 -5.62 5.54 2.58
N GLY A 19 -6.09 6.19 3.63
CA GLY A 19 -6.37 7.62 3.64
C GLY A 19 -5.11 8.44 3.81
N VAL A 20 -5.04 9.61 3.17
CA VAL A 20 -4.01 10.60 3.49
C VAL A 20 -4.39 11.28 4.80
N GLU A 21 -3.49 11.24 5.78
CA GLU A 21 -3.71 11.88 7.09
C GLU A 21 -3.54 13.41 7.05
N PRO A 22 -4.06 14.15 8.05
CA PRO A 22 -3.82 15.59 8.13
C PRO A 22 -2.33 15.93 8.18
N ASN A 23 -1.88 16.81 7.29
CA ASN A 23 -0.47 17.22 7.11
C ASN A 23 0.44 16.16 6.48
N GLU A 24 -0.13 15.10 5.91
CA GLU A 24 0.57 14.08 5.15
C GLU A 24 0.44 14.37 3.64
N ASN A 25 1.53 14.19 2.90
CA ASN A 25 1.47 14.17 1.44
C ASN A 25 1.11 12.75 0.94
N PRO A 26 0.49 12.59 -0.24
CA PRO A 26 0.06 11.27 -0.73
C PRO A 26 1.18 10.23 -0.86
N ASP A 27 2.42 10.66 -1.11
CA ASP A 27 3.59 9.78 -1.16
C ASP A 27 4.01 9.30 0.23
N GLN A 28 3.87 10.14 1.26
CA GLN A 28 4.10 9.75 2.66
C GLN A 28 3.03 8.76 3.12
N ALA A 29 1.76 9.01 2.79
CA ALA A 29 0.66 8.09 3.06
C ALA A 29 0.92 6.73 2.40
N ALA A 30 1.33 6.71 1.13
CA ALA A 30 1.63 5.46 0.44
C ALA A 30 2.76 4.65 1.10
N ILE A 31 3.79 5.31 1.63
CA ILE A 31 4.87 4.65 2.38
C ILE A 31 4.31 4.07 3.69
N ARG A 32 3.63 4.90 4.50
CA ARG A 32 3.05 4.47 5.78
C ARG A 32 2.11 3.29 5.62
N GLU A 33 1.15 3.37 4.71
CA GLU A 33 0.17 2.29 4.44
C GLU A 33 0.85 1.01 3.96
N THR A 34 1.92 1.14 3.17
CA THR A 34 2.70 -0.03 2.74
C THR A 34 3.47 -0.67 3.91
N GLU A 35 3.92 0.11 4.89
CA GLU A 35 4.51 -0.41 6.12
C GLU A 35 3.45 -1.09 7.02
N GLU A 36 2.28 -0.47 7.16
CA GLU A 36 1.19 -0.93 8.03
C GLU A 36 0.47 -2.18 7.50
N GLU A 37 0.14 -2.21 6.20
CA GLU A 37 -0.64 -3.28 5.57
C GLU A 37 0.23 -4.38 4.94
N ALA A 38 1.44 -4.02 4.50
CA ALA A 38 2.32 -4.91 3.76
C ALA A 38 3.66 -5.17 4.42
N GLY A 39 3.95 -4.57 5.58
CA GLY A 39 5.19 -4.83 6.31
C GLY A 39 6.45 -4.60 5.49
N VAL A 40 6.45 -3.67 4.54
CA VAL A 40 7.63 -3.40 3.72
C VAL A 40 7.99 -1.93 3.74
N LYS A 41 9.29 -1.65 3.88
CA LYS A 41 9.84 -0.31 3.79
C LYS A 41 10.52 -0.14 2.45
N GLY A 42 10.43 1.07 1.90
CA GLY A 42 11.05 1.35 0.63
C GLY A 42 11.02 2.83 0.25
N VAL A 43 11.46 3.08 -0.98
CA VAL A 43 11.57 4.44 -1.51
C VAL A 43 10.67 4.59 -2.73
N ILE A 44 9.88 5.66 -2.75
CA ILE A 44 9.06 6.03 -3.91
C ILE A 44 9.98 6.40 -5.08
N LYS A 45 9.86 5.69 -6.19
CA LYS A 45 10.64 5.94 -7.41
C LYS A 45 9.94 6.90 -8.36
N ARG A 46 8.62 6.80 -8.47
CA ARG A 46 7.78 7.66 -9.32
C ARG A 46 6.31 7.56 -8.95
N SER A 47 5.56 8.63 -9.25
CA SER A 47 4.10 8.59 -9.30
C SER A 47 3.64 7.94 -10.61
N LEU A 48 2.60 7.12 -10.52
CA LEU A 48 1.85 6.58 -11.66
C LEU A 48 0.67 7.47 -12.06
N GLY A 49 0.31 8.43 -11.20
CA GLY A 49 -0.82 9.33 -11.38
C GLY A 49 -1.93 9.10 -10.36
N ASP A 50 -3.00 9.87 -10.52
CA ASP A 50 -4.17 9.83 -9.66
C ASP A 50 -5.31 9.09 -10.36
N ILE A 51 -5.97 8.19 -9.63
CA ILE A 51 -7.19 7.52 -10.06
C ILE A 51 -8.35 8.17 -9.32
N GLU A 52 -9.29 8.73 -10.06
CA GLU A 52 -10.52 9.28 -9.51
C GLU A 52 -11.64 8.24 -9.59
N ASN A 53 -12.27 7.98 -8.46
CA ASN A 53 -13.51 7.22 -8.38
C ASN A 53 -14.66 8.22 -8.28
N GLU A 54 -15.32 8.50 -9.42
CA GLU A 54 -16.41 9.48 -9.52
C GLU A 54 -17.60 9.11 -8.61
N ASP A 55 -17.90 7.82 -8.47
CA ASP A 55 -19.01 7.33 -7.64
C ASP A 55 -18.79 7.58 -6.15
N ARG A 56 -17.53 7.46 -5.70
CA ARG A 56 -17.14 7.68 -4.29
C ARG A 56 -16.53 9.05 -4.02
N LYS A 57 -16.37 9.90 -5.04
CA LYS A 57 -15.64 11.18 -4.99
C LYS A 57 -14.27 11.06 -4.30
N HIS A 58 -13.61 9.91 -4.45
CA HIS A 58 -12.31 9.64 -3.87
C HIS A 58 -11.24 9.71 -4.95
N ARG A 59 -10.11 10.34 -4.63
CA ARG A 59 -8.92 10.38 -5.47
C ARG A 59 -7.83 9.56 -4.80
N THR A 60 -7.29 8.59 -5.51
CA THR A 60 -6.23 7.71 -5.03
C THR A 60 -4.97 7.97 -5.85
N SER A 61 -3.93 8.49 -5.21
CA SER A 61 -2.61 8.67 -5.83
C SER A 61 -1.84 7.35 -5.79
N VAL A 62 -1.33 6.90 -6.93
CA VAL A 62 -0.64 5.61 -7.06
C VAL A 62 0.84 5.83 -7.33
N PHE A 63 1.69 5.02 -6.69
CA PHE A 63 3.14 5.16 -6.77
C PHE A 63 3.84 3.83 -7.04
N VAL A 64 5.06 3.91 -7.57
CA VAL A 64 6.00 2.79 -7.60
C VAL A 64 6.93 2.93 -6.41
N LEU A 65 6.88 1.96 -5.51
CA LEU A 65 7.78 1.84 -4.36
C LEU A 65 8.79 0.73 -4.64
N GLU A 66 10.08 1.04 -4.45
CA GLU A 66 11.17 0.08 -4.47
C GLU A 66 11.41 -0.40 -3.04
N VAL A 67 11.14 -1.68 -2.78
CA VAL A 67 11.34 -2.31 -1.47
C VAL A 67 12.82 -2.33 -1.12
N GLN A 68 13.14 -1.93 0.10
CA GLN A 68 14.47 -2.01 0.67
C GLN A 68 14.55 -2.98 1.85
N GLU A 69 13.44 -3.15 2.58
CA GLU A 69 13.37 -3.98 3.77
C GLU A 69 11.98 -4.60 3.91
N GLU A 70 11.92 -5.86 4.36
CA GLU A 70 10.72 -6.54 4.81
C GLU A 70 10.74 -6.63 6.34
N LEU A 71 9.62 -6.30 6.97
CA LEU A 71 9.45 -6.28 8.42
C LEU A 71 8.84 -7.61 8.88
N GLU A 72 9.47 -8.24 9.87
CA GLU A 72 8.96 -9.50 10.46
C GLU A 72 7.66 -9.30 11.26
N ASP A 73 7.49 -8.11 11.84
CA ASP A 73 6.29 -7.69 12.58
C ASP A 73 5.81 -6.34 12.03
N TYR A 74 4.54 -6.30 11.60
CA TYR A 74 3.87 -5.09 11.09
C TYR A 74 2.39 -5.12 11.48
N GLU A 75 1.69 -3.98 11.37
CA GLU A 75 0.42 -3.76 12.05
C GLU A 75 -0.66 -4.79 11.66
N ASP A 76 -0.76 -5.13 10.37
CA ASP A 76 -1.69 -6.14 9.85
C ASP A 76 -1.11 -7.56 9.73
N SER A 77 0.09 -7.82 10.26
CA SER A 77 0.78 -9.12 10.16
C SER A 77 0.02 -10.28 10.82
N LYS A 78 -0.98 -9.97 11.65
CA LYS A 78 -1.82 -10.97 12.34
C LYS A 78 -3.07 -11.38 11.56
N SER A 79 -3.36 -10.71 10.45
CA SER A 79 -4.55 -10.96 9.64
C SER A 79 -4.21 -11.39 8.22
N ASP A 80 -3.17 -10.83 7.61
CA ASP A 80 -2.94 -10.87 6.16
C ASP A 80 -1.58 -11.50 5.79
N SER A 81 -1.47 -12.08 4.60
CA SER A 81 -0.22 -12.69 4.08
C SER A 81 0.29 -11.95 2.84
N ILE A 82 1.59 -11.64 2.79
CA ILE A 82 2.22 -10.91 1.67
C ILE A 82 2.77 -11.91 0.64
N ILE A 83 2.59 -11.65 -0.66
CA ILE A 83 3.27 -12.40 -1.71
C ILE A 83 4.01 -11.45 -2.66
N PHE A 84 5.31 -11.69 -2.81
CA PHE A 84 6.14 -10.99 -3.79
C PHE A 84 6.00 -11.65 -5.17
N SER A 85 5.74 -10.85 -6.20
CA SER A 85 5.82 -11.31 -7.60
C SER A 85 7.24 -11.08 -8.12
N ASN A 86 7.89 -12.16 -8.56
CA ASN A 86 9.22 -12.17 -9.19
C ASN A 86 9.17 -11.71 -10.65
#